data_AF-A0A934LSF2-F1
#
_entry.id   AF-A0A934LSF2-F1
#
_cell.length_a   1.000
_cell.length_b   1.000
_cell.length_c   1.000
_cell.angle_alpha   90.00
_cell.angle_beta   90.00
_cell.angle_gamma   90.00
#
_symmetry.space_group_name_H-M   'P 1'
#
loop_
_entity.id
_entity.type
_entity.pdbx_description
1 polymer ?
#
loop_
_entity_poly.entity_id
_entity_poly.type
_entity_poly.pdbx_seq_one_letter_code
_entity_poly.pdbx_strand_id
1 'polypeptide(L)'
;MGRKSRRDTITEAVRTYLAEAETQPTDMHPLDVGSVATAVGCARSSIYNYGLEDAILAASQRQREREQTQPTGLKGLIHQLRDEIAAMETRNLALLEQLNLVEANAVRLGVDPEELYRPLLKPPRQAPRMGGRQTR
;
A
#
# COMPACT_ATOMS: atom_id res chain seq x y z
N MET A 1 -20.20 26.28 -38.42
CA MET A 1 -20.25 25.13 -37.50
C MET A 1 -21.55 25.20 -36.72
N GLY A 2 -22.46 24.24 -36.89
CA GLY A 2 -23.73 24.24 -36.18
C GLY A 2 -23.53 24.02 -34.68
N ARG A 3 -24.30 24.72 -33.83
CA ARG A 3 -24.30 24.47 -32.38
C ARG A 3 -24.67 23.00 -32.14
N LYS A 4 -23.79 22.25 -31.46
CA LYS A 4 -24.11 20.90 -31.00
C LYS A 4 -25.38 20.95 -30.13
N SER A 5 -26.29 20.01 -30.34
CA SER A 5 -27.48 19.89 -29.49
C SER A 5 -27.04 19.60 -28.06
N ARG A 6 -27.81 20.10 -27.08
CA ARG A 6 -27.58 19.79 -25.67
C ARG A 6 -27.61 18.28 -25.40
N ARG A 7 -28.37 17.53 -26.21
CA ARG A 7 -28.38 16.05 -26.19
C ARG A 7 -27.03 15.48 -26.59
N ASP A 8 -26.41 16.00 -27.65
CA ASP A 8 -25.15 15.48 -28.19
C ASP A 8 -24.01 15.74 -27.23
N THR A 9 -23.96 16.94 -26.62
CA THR A 9 -22.94 17.27 -25.62
C THR A 9 -23.02 16.41 -24.37
N ILE A 10 -24.23 16.14 -23.86
CA ILE A 10 -24.43 15.26 -22.71
C ILE A 10 -24.07 13.82 -23.06
N THR A 11 -24.45 13.35 -24.25
CA THR A 11 -24.15 11.98 -24.71
C THR A 11 -22.64 11.77 -24.87
N GLU A 12 -21.95 12.75 -25.43
CA GLU A 12 -20.49 12.72 -25.60
C GLU A 12 -19.77 12.72 -24.25
N ALA A 13 -20.18 13.59 -23.31
CA ALA A 13 -19.61 13.64 -21.97
C ALA A 13 -19.83 12.34 -21.18
N VAL A 14 -21.02 11.74 -21.25
CA VAL A 14 -21.30 10.44 -20.63
C VAL A 14 -20.42 9.35 -21.23
N ARG A 15 -20.23 9.32 -22.55
CA ARG A 15 -19.35 8.33 -23.20
C ARG A 15 -17.90 8.48 -22.78
N THR A 16 -17.39 9.71 -22.70
CA THR A 16 -16.03 9.97 -22.22
C THR A 16 -15.87 9.48 -20.79
N TYR A 17 -16.81 9.81 -19.90
CA TYR A 17 -16.79 9.34 -18.52
C TYR A 17 -16.83 7.81 -18.43
N LEU A 18 -17.67 7.14 -19.22
CA LEU A 18 -17.74 5.67 -19.24
C LEU A 18 -16.42 5.05 -19.72
N ALA A 19 -15.79 5.61 -20.76
CA ALA A 19 -14.52 5.11 -21.27
C ALA A 19 -13.38 5.23 -20.23
N GLU A 20 -13.35 6.32 -19.46
CA GLU A 20 -12.39 6.50 -18.37
C GLU A 20 -12.68 5.55 -17.20
N ALA A 21 -13.94 5.49 -16.76
CA ALA A 21 -14.36 4.67 -15.63
C ALA A 21 -14.20 3.16 -15.88
N GLU A 22 -14.33 2.68 -17.12
CA GLU A 22 -14.09 1.26 -17.47
C GLU A 22 -12.62 0.81 -17.28
N THR A 23 -11.69 1.77 -17.16
CA THR A 23 -10.26 1.48 -16.88
C THR A 23 -9.90 1.53 -15.41
N GLN A 24 -10.79 2.03 -14.56
CA GLN A 24 -10.56 2.23 -13.14
C GLN A 24 -11.37 1.25 -12.27
N PRO A 25 -10.91 0.96 -11.04
CA PRO A 25 -11.66 0.12 -10.10
C PRO A 25 -13.00 0.78 -9.72
N THR A 26 -14.01 -0.05 -9.45
CA THR A 26 -15.39 0.35 -9.13
C THR A 26 -15.46 1.24 -7.90
N ASP A 27 -14.56 1.07 -6.93
CA ASP A 27 -14.48 1.91 -5.74
C ASP A 27 -14.09 3.37 -6.04
N MET A 28 -13.31 3.60 -7.11
CA MET A 28 -12.88 4.95 -7.51
C MET A 28 -13.89 5.61 -8.45
N HIS A 29 -14.50 4.83 -9.35
CA HIS A 29 -15.48 5.31 -10.31
C HIS A 29 -16.73 4.44 -10.33
N PRO A 30 -17.73 4.74 -9.46
CA PRO A 30 -18.99 4.02 -9.47
C PRO A 30 -19.78 4.37 -10.74
N LEU A 31 -20.07 3.34 -11.55
CA LEU A 31 -20.89 3.42 -12.76
C LEU A 31 -22.39 3.23 -12.45
N ASP A 32 -22.95 4.10 -11.63
CA ASP A 32 -24.40 4.21 -11.42
C ASP A 32 -24.97 5.48 -12.07
N VAL A 33 -26.24 5.45 -12.47
CA VAL A 33 -26.93 6.60 -13.10
C VAL A 33 -26.82 7.85 -12.23
N GLY A 34 -26.90 7.72 -10.91
CA GLY A 34 -26.73 8.85 -9.99
C GLY A 34 -25.31 9.42 -9.98
N SER A 35 -24.31 8.53 -9.94
CA SER A 35 -22.90 8.91 -9.92
C SER A 35 -22.44 9.53 -11.23
N VAL A 36 -22.84 8.94 -12.37
CA VAL A 36 -22.56 9.46 -13.71
C VAL A 36 -23.23 10.83 -13.92
N ALA A 37 -24.48 11.00 -13.48
CA ALA A 37 -25.17 12.30 -13.54
C ALA A 37 -24.40 13.39 -12.76
N THR A 38 -23.89 13.04 -11.59
CA THR A 38 -23.13 13.96 -10.73
C THR A 38 -21.78 14.31 -11.35
N ALA A 39 -21.06 13.32 -11.89
CA ALA A 39 -19.76 13.52 -12.51
C ALA A 39 -19.83 14.35 -13.80
N VAL A 40 -20.88 14.16 -14.62
CA VAL A 40 -21.11 14.92 -15.86
C VAL A 40 -21.79 16.27 -15.60
N GLY A 41 -22.34 16.49 -14.41
CA GLY A 41 -23.06 17.72 -14.06
C GLY A 41 -24.42 17.84 -14.74
N CYS A 42 -25.12 16.72 -14.95
CA CYS A 42 -26.44 16.69 -15.57
C CYS A 42 -27.52 16.13 -14.62
N ALA A 43 -28.79 16.40 -14.90
CA ALA A 43 -29.88 15.83 -14.13
C ALA A 43 -30.08 14.35 -14.48
N ARG A 44 -30.39 13.50 -13.50
CA ARG A 44 -30.72 12.07 -13.74
C ARG A 44 -31.82 11.89 -14.79
N SER A 45 -32.83 12.78 -14.78
CA SER A 45 -33.89 12.79 -15.78
C SER A 45 -33.38 12.97 -17.22
N SER A 46 -32.28 13.68 -17.43
CA SER A 46 -31.67 13.84 -18.75
C SER A 46 -31.04 12.54 -19.25
N ILE A 47 -30.49 11.72 -18.35
CA ILE A 47 -29.94 10.40 -18.70
C ILE A 47 -31.07 9.47 -19.16
N TYR A 48 -32.18 9.41 -18.41
CA TYR A 48 -33.36 8.62 -18.79
C TYR A 48 -34.00 9.13 -20.09
N ASN A 49 -34.22 10.45 -20.22
CA ASN A 49 -34.83 11.05 -21.41
C ASN A 49 -34.02 10.80 -22.69
N TYR A 50 -32.71 10.57 -22.57
CA TYR A 50 -31.84 10.29 -23.72
C TYR A 50 -31.54 8.80 -23.91
N GLY A 51 -32.08 7.92 -23.06
CA GLY A 51 -31.90 6.47 -23.15
C GLY A 51 -30.45 6.04 -22.89
N LEU A 52 -29.71 6.75 -22.05
CA LEU A 52 -28.31 6.45 -21.74
C LEU A 52 -28.14 5.43 -20.61
N GLU A 53 -29.24 5.01 -19.98
CA GLU A 53 -29.27 4.03 -18.89
C GLU A 53 -28.65 2.69 -19.30
N ASP A 54 -29.06 2.14 -20.45
CA ASP A 54 -28.56 0.85 -20.93
C ASP A 54 -27.04 0.86 -21.16
N ALA A 55 -26.51 2.00 -21.62
CA ALA A 55 -25.08 2.17 -21.82
C ALA A 55 -24.30 2.19 -20.50
N ILE A 56 -24.87 2.82 -19.46
CA ILE A 56 -24.28 2.86 -18.12
C ILE A 56 -24.33 1.47 -17.47
N LEU A 57 -25.46 0.77 -17.59
CA LEU A 57 -25.60 -0.60 -17.08
C LEU A 57 -24.64 -1.56 -17.77
N ALA A 58 -24.53 -1.50 -19.11
CA ALA A 58 -23.60 -2.33 -19.86
C ALA A 58 -22.13 -2.06 -19.46
N ALA A 59 -21.75 -0.79 -19.26
CA ALA A 59 -20.41 -0.42 -18.80
C ALA A 59 -20.14 -0.90 -17.36
N SER A 60 -21.13 -0.75 -16.46
CA SER A 60 -21.04 -1.28 -15.09
C SER A 60 -20.85 -2.79 -15.07
N GLN A 61 -21.58 -3.52 -15.92
CA GLN A 61 -21.43 -4.97 -16.05
C GLN A 61 -20.02 -5.34 -16.53
N ARG A 62 -19.50 -4.67 -17.57
CA ARG A 62 -18.12 -4.88 -18.05
C ARG A 62 -17.06 -4.58 -16.99
N GLN A 63 -17.25 -3.54 -16.18
CA GLN A 63 -16.34 -3.19 -15.09
C GLN A 63 -16.33 -4.31 -14.02
N ARG A 64 -17.50 -4.81 -13.63
CA ARG A 64 -17.62 -5.93 -12.67
C ARG A 64 -17.02 -7.23 -13.21
N GLU A 65 -17.26 -7.56 -14.48
CA GLU A 65 -16.68 -8.74 -15.12
C GLU A 65 -15.15 -8.64 -15.15
N ARG A 66 -14.59 -7.45 -15.41
CA ARG A 66 -13.15 -7.18 -15.31
C ARG A 66 -12.62 -7.34 -13.90
N GLU A 67 -13.31 -6.84 -12.88
CA GLU A 67 -12.90 -7.02 -11.49
C GLU A 67 -12.94 -8.47 -11.04
N GLN A 68 -13.88 -9.26 -11.55
CA GLN A 68 -13.98 -10.69 -11.27
C GLN A 68 -12.91 -11.52 -11.99
N THR A 69 -12.49 -11.09 -13.19
CA THR A 69 -11.41 -11.74 -13.94
C THR A 69 -10.02 -11.22 -13.59
N GLN A 70 -9.91 -10.03 -13.01
CA GLN A 70 -8.67 -9.59 -12.39
C GLN A 70 -8.38 -10.51 -11.21
N PRO A 71 -7.17 -11.09 -11.15
CA PRO A 71 -6.83 -11.97 -10.06
C PRO A 71 -6.98 -11.20 -8.75
N THR A 72 -7.51 -11.88 -7.74
CA THR A 72 -7.61 -11.54 -6.32
C THR A 72 -6.29 -11.11 -5.65
N GLY A 73 -5.26 -10.75 -6.43
CA GLY A 73 -3.91 -10.48 -6.03
C GLY A 73 -3.77 -9.31 -5.07
N LEU A 74 -4.56 -8.23 -5.18
CA LEU A 74 -4.43 -7.10 -4.26
C LEU A 74 -5.00 -7.42 -2.86
N LYS A 75 -6.19 -8.00 -2.77
CA LYS A 75 -6.76 -8.42 -1.48
C LYS A 75 -5.93 -9.53 -0.85
N GLY A 76 -5.49 -10.51 -1.64
CA GLY A 76 -4.59 -11.57 -1.19
C GLY A 76 -3.25 -11.03 -0.68
N LEU A 77 -2.65 -10.08 -1.41
CA LEU A 77 -1.41 -9.41 -1.00
C LEU A 77 -1.59 -8.61 0.28
N ILE A 78 -2.71 -7.89 0.43
CA ILE A 78 -3.02 -7.16 1.67
C ILE A 78 -3.12 -8.12 2.87
N HIS A 79 -3.74 -9.29 2.69
CA HIS A 79 -3.80 -10.30 3.75
C HIS A 79 -2.42 -10.87 4.07
N GLN A 80 -1.64 -11.23 3.05
CA GLN A 80 -0.26 -11.72 3.23
C GLN A 80 0.63 -10.72 3.96
N LEU A 81 0.57 -9.43 3.57
CA LEU A 81 1.35 -8.38 4.22
C LEU A 81 0.93 -8.16 5.68
N ARG A 82 -0.36 -8.31 5.99
CA ARG A 82 -0.85 -8.24 7.38
C ARG A 82 -0.33 -9.40 8.23
N ASP A 83 -0.35 -10.60 7.68
CA ASP A 83 0.16 -11.78 8.38
C ASP A 83 1.67 -11.67 8.61
N GLU A 84 2.42 -11.13 7.65
CA GLU A 84 3.85 -10.87 7.77
C GLU A 84 4.15 -9.84 8.86
N ILE A 85 3.39 -8.74 8.92
CA ILE A 85 3.52 -7.73 9.98
C ILE A 85 3.26 -8.35 11.36
N ALA A 86 2.18 -9.12 11.51
CA ALA A 86 1.87 -9.78 12.78
C ALA A 86 2.98 -10.78 13.20
N ALA A 87 3.55 -11.51 12.24
CA ALA A 87 4.67 -12.40 12.48
C ALA A 87 5.95 -11.65 12.89
N MET A 88 6.20 -10.45 12.34
CA MET A 88 7.33 -9.61 12.76
C MET A 88 7.12 -8.99 14.14
N GLU A 89 5.91 -8.54 14.46
CA GLU A 89 5.58 -7.98 15.77
C GLU A 89 5.79 -9.00 16.88
N THR A 90 5.33 -10.23 16.69
CA THR A 90 5.53 -11.33 17.65
C THR A 90 7.01 -11.67 17.85
N ARG A 91 7.80 -11.70 16.77
CA ARG A 91 9.26 -11.89 16.87
C ARG A 91 9.96 -10.73 17.59
N ASN A 92 9.58 -9.49 17.30
CA ASN A 92 10.16 -8.31 17.94
C ASN A 92 9.87 -8.29 19.44
N LEU A 93 8.63 -8.62 19.85
CA LEU A 93 8.28 -8.74 21.26
C LEU A 93 9.13 -9.80 21.97
N ALA A 94 9.30 -10.98 21.35
CA ALA A 94 10.15 -12.03 21.91
C ALA A 94 11.62 -11.59 22.06
N LEU A 95 12.15 -10.81 21.11
CA LEU A 95 13.51 -10.25 21.19
C LEU A 95 13.63 -9.19 22.29
N LEU A 96 12.62 -8.34 22.45
CA LEU A 96 12.58 -7.33 23.53
C LEU A 96 12.53 -8.00 24.90
N GLU A 97 11.76 -9.08 25.06
CA GLU A 97 11.76 -9.87 26.30
C GLU A 97 13.15 -10.42 26.63
N GLN A 98 13.86 -10.94 25.63
CA GLN A 98 15.23 -11.42 25.82
C GLN A 98 16.20 -10.30 26.19
N LEU A 99 16.10 -9.13 25.54
CA LEU A 99 16.91 -7.96 25.89
C LEU A 99 16.66 -7.50 27.33
N ASN A 100 15.39 -7.43 27.74
CA ASN A 100 15.03 -7.07 29.12
C ASN A 100 15.65 -8.04 30.14
N LEU A 101 15.69 -9.33 29.84
CA LEU A 101 16.36 -10.32 30.70
C LEU A 101 17.87 -10.09 30.76
N VAL A 102 18.50 -9.76 29.64
CA VAL A 102 19.94 -9.45 29.58
C VAL A 102 20.25 -8.19 30.38
N GLU A 103 19.49 -7.12 30.21
CA GLU A 103 19.66 -5.86 30.94
C GLU A 103 19.44 -6.05 32.45
N ALA A 104 18.39 -6.77 32.85
CA ALA A 104 18.14 -7.09 34.26
C ALA A 104 19.30 -7.89 34.88
N ASN A 105 19.90 -8.80 34.11
CA ASN A 105 21.08 -9.54 34.56
C ASN A 105 22.33 -8.66 34.66
N ALA A 106 22.53 -7.72 33.74
CA ALA A 106 23.65 -6.77 33.81
C ALA A 106 23.57 -5.91 35.07
N VAL A 107 22.39 -5.37 35.37
CA VAL A 107 22.15 -4.62 36.62
C VAL A 107 22.45 -5.47 37.85
N ARG A 108 22.02 -6.75 37.87
CA ARG A 108 22.33 -7.68 38.97
C ARG A 108 23.83 -7.96 39.14
N LEU A 109 24.59 -7.90 38.05
CA LEU A 109 26.04 -8.07 38.06
C LEU A 109 26.80 -6.77 38.39
N GLY A 110 26.08 -5.66 38.62
CA GLY A 110 26.66 -4.35 38.89
C GLY A 110 27.22 -3.65 37.65
N VAL A 111 26.83 -4.10 36.46
CA VAL A 111 27.16 -3.48 35.18
C VAL A 111 26.03 -2.53 34.79
N ASP A 112 26.37 -1.34 34.34
CA ASP A 112 25.39 -0.40 33.79
C ASP A 112 24.87 -0.93 32.43
N PRO A 113 23.56 -1.18 32.28
CA PRO A 113 22.99 -1.79 31.07
C PRO A 113 23.28 -0.98 29.79
N GLU A 114 23.46 0.35 29.88
CA GLU A 114 23.81 1.17 28.72
C GLU A 114 25.20 0.82 28.15
N GLU A 115 26.11 0.28 28.98
CA GLU A 115 27.44 -0.12 28.54
C GLU A 115 27.43 -1.32 27.60
N LEU A 116 26.39 -2.16 27.67
CA LEU A 116 26.23 -3.33 26.79
C LEU A 116 26.14 -2.94 25.31
N TYR A 117 25.60 -1.76 25.04
CA TYR A 117 25.39 -1.25 23.68
C TYR A 117 26.57 -0.40 23.17
N ARG A 118 27.58 -0.15 24.02
CA ARG A 118 28.76 0.60 23.58
C ARG A 118 29.60 -0.26 22.63
N PRO A 119 30.03 0.28 21.49
CA PRO A 119 30.88 -0.44 20.57
C PRO A 119 32.22 -0.82 21.25
N LEU A 120 32.55 -2.11 21.22
CA LEU A 120 33.79 -2.60 21.82
C LEU A 120 35.00 -2.09 21.01
N LEU A 121 35.96 -1.49 21.73
CA LEU A 121 37.26 -1.14 21.14
C LEU A 121 38.00 -2.42 20.76
N LYS A 122 38.62 -2.42 19.58
CA LYS A 122 39.47 -3.54 19.15
C LYS A 122 40.60 -3.71 20.18
N PRO A 123 40.85 -4.93 20.68
CA PRO A 123 41.91 -5.14 21.64
C PRO A 123 43.25 -4.74 21.01
N PRO A 124 44.14 -4.06 21.76
CA PRO A 124 45.44 -3.66 21.24
C PRO A 124 46.25 -4.90 20.88
N ARG A 125 46.53 -5.07 19.59
CA ARG A 125 47.43 -6.12 19.09
C ARG A 125 48.88 -5.68 19.30
N GLN A 126 49.34 -5.66 20.55
CA GLN A 126 50.78 -5.58 20.79
C GLN A 126 51.35 -6.98 20.63
N ALA A 127 51.99 -7.24 19.48
CA ALA A 127 52.84 -8.42 19.35
C ALA A 127 53.98 -8.29 20.38
N PRO A 128 54.26 -9.31 21.22
CA PRO A 128 55.40 -9.27 22.10
C PRO A 128 56.67 -9.12 21.25
N ARG A 129 57.41 -8.02 21.43
CA ARG A 129 58.75 -7.85 20.84
C ARG A 129 59.72 -8.77 21.57
N MET A 130 59.71 -10.07 21.25
CA MET A 130 60.82 -10.95 21.58
C MET A 130 61.87 -10.85 20.47
N GLY A 131 63.09 -10.44 20.82
CA GLY A 131 64.27 -10.69 19.97
C GLY A 131 64.97 -9.49 19.36
N GLY A 132 65.14 -8.37 20.08
CA GLY A 132 66.18 -7.39 19.75
C GLY A 132 67.55 -7.87 20.26
N ARG A 133 68.11 -8.93 19.68
CA ARG A 133 69.47 -9.39 20.01
C ARG A 133 70.46 -8.39 19.39
N GLN A 134 70.93 -7.44 20.18
CA GLN A 134 72.04 -6.56 19.80
C GLN A 134 73.29 -7.43 19.58
N THR A 135 73.68 -7.60 18.31
CA THR A 135 75.01 -8.08 17.95
C THR A 135 76.00 -6.93 18.19
N ARG A 136 76.88 -7.10 19.17
CA ARG A 136 78.18 -6.43 19.25
C ARG A 136 79.26 -7.41 18.82
#